data_AF-A0A4R0PJG7-F1
#
_entry.id   AF-A0A4R0PJG7-F1
#
_cell.length_a   1.000
_cell.length_b   1.000
_cell.length_c   1.000
_cell.angle_alpha   90.00
_cell.angle_beta   90.00
_cell.angle_gamma   90.00
#
_symmetry.space_group_name_H-M   'P 1'
#
loop_
_entity.id
_entity.type
_entity.pdbx_description
1 polymer ?
#
loop_
_entity_poly.entity_id
_entity_poly.type
_entity_poly.pdbx_seq_one_letter_code
_entity_poly.pdbx_strand_id
1 'polypeptide(L)'
;MQRAKNIQRLINLTCVNRRSGNPHLILSPVYYSIWDDNKVERNTDIIQAVVCSPPYIICFIKVPYNNHYGNVYHIEELVAFTDKEGNLLDFLALNNWKITSFGIDSEGYINGVSLLSNDDVNFILKPSNSKSRLKFQHHWQMLIEIDKNCNTPIEAKLYQDFFITKNKLDKAELSITDFKEQLDRKDDIISQYEELLEKFQEIVEKSETISKT
;
A
#
# COMPACT_ATOMS: atom_id res chain seq x y z
N MET A 1 7.72 -24.77 -10.60
CA MET A 1 6.54 -24.94 -11.50
C MET A 1 5.33 -25.57 -10.82
N GLN A 2 5.47 -26.54 -9.90
CA GLN A 2 4.32 -27.20 -9.26
C GLN A 2 3.44 -26.22 -8.47
N ARG A 3 4.04 -25.31 -7.69
CA ARG A 3 3.34 -24.25 -6.94
C ARG A 3 2.39 -23.41 -7.81
N ALA A 4 2.89 -22.90 -8.94
CA ALA A 4 2.06 -22.14 -9.88
C ALA A 4 0.87 -22.94 -10.40
N LYS A 5 1.06 -24.23 -10.71
CA LYS A 5 -0.03 -25.11 -11.15
C LYS A 5 -1.09 -25.29 -10.07
N ASN A 6 -0.68 -25.49 -8.82
CA ASN A 6 -1.60 -25.64 -7.68
C ASN A 6 -2.43 -24.37 -7.48
N ILE A 7 -1.79 -23.20 -7.43
CA ILE A 7 -2.46 -21.91 -7.28
C ILE A 7 -3.41 -21.65 -8.46
N GLN A 8 -2.96 -21.88 -9.70
CA GLN A 8 -3.78 -21.70 -10.89
C GLN A 8 -5.02 -22.59 -10.87
N ARG A 9 -4.88 -23.85 -10.43
CA ARG A 9 -6.01 -24.77 -10.30
C ARG A 9 -7.03 -24.24 -9.28
N LEU A 10 -6.58 -23.71 -8.15
CA LEU A 10 -7.45 -23.14 -7.12
C LEU A 10 -8.22 -21.92 -7.63
N ILE A 11 -7.52 -20.97 -8.27
CA ILE A 11 -8.14 -19.80 -8.90
C ILE A 11 -9.17 -20.22 -9.93
N ASN A 12 -8.84 -21.19 -10.79
CA ASN A 12 -9.77 -21.67 -11.82
C ASN A 12 -11.04 -22.28 -11.21
N LEU A 13 -10.90 -23.10 -10.17
CA LEU A 13 -12.05 -23.67 -9.45
C LEU A 13 -12.93 -22.57 -8.83
N THR A 14 -12.33 -21.58 -8.17
CA THR A 14 -13.07 -20.45 -7.58
C THR A 14 -13.79 -19.64 -8.65
N CYS A 15 -13.13 -19.36 -9.79
CA CYS A 15 -13.73 -18.66 -10.92
C CYS A 15 -14.92 -19.43 -11.52
N VAL A 16 -14.81 -20.75 -11.70
CA VAL A 16 -15.90 -21.60 -12.18
C VAL A 16 -17.08 -21.57 -11.21
N ASN A 17 -16.81 -21.73 -9.91
CA ASN A 17 -17.85 -21.70 -8.88
C ASN A 17 -18.60 -20.37 -8.88
N ARG A 18 -17.91 -19.23 -9.06
CA ARG A 18 -18.53 -17.90 -9.13
C ARG A 18 -19.32 -17.67 -10.42
N ARG A 19 -18.83 -18.17 -11.56
CA ARG A 19 -19.52 -18.06 -12.85
C ARG A 19 -20.74 -18.94 -12.96
N SER A 20 -20.88 -19.97 -12.12
CA SER A 20 -22.07 -20.82 -12.10
C SER A 20 -23.38 -20.01 -11.89
N GLY A 21 -23.32 -18.93 -11.12
CA GLY A 21 -24.45 -18.00 -10.92
C GLY A 21 -24.51 -16.84 -11.91
N ASN A 22 -23.41 -16.51 -12.60
CA ASN A 22 -23.37 -15.48 -13.63
C ASN A 22 -22.23 -15.77 -14.65
N PRO A 23 -22.53 -16.41 -15.79
CA PRO A 23 -21.51 -16.83 -16.76
C PRO A 23 -20.73 -15.68 -17.39
N HIS A 24 -21.31 -14.46 -17.41
CA HIS A 24 -20.69 -13.27 -17.99
C HIS A 24 -19.77 -12.53 -17.02
N LEU A 25 -19.59 -13.06 -15.80
CA LEU A 25 -18.73 -12.44 -14.79
C LEU A 25 -17.25 -12.49 -15.22
N ILE A 26 -16.68 -11.31 -15.43
CA ILE A 26 -15.25 -11.12 -15.69
C ILE A 26 -14.54 -11.14 -14.33
N LEU A 27 -13.69 -12.14 -14.14
CA LEU A 27 -12.89 -12.34 -12.93
C LEU A 27 -11.42 -12.29 -13.32
N SER A 28 -10.62 -11.58 -12.54
CA SER A 28 -9.18 -11.44 -12.77
C SER A 28 -8.41 -11.77 -11.50
N PRO A 29 -7.47 -12.72 -11.52
CA PRO A 29 -6.69 -13.03 -10.33
C PRO A 29 -5.70 -11.92 -10.00
N VAL A 30 -5.38 -11.82 -8.72
CA VAL A 30 -4.35 -10.92 -8.18
C VAL A 30 -3.60 -11.70 -7.11
N TYR A 31 -2.29 -11.55 -7.09
CA TYR A 31 -1.42 -12.25 -6.15
C TYR A 31 -0.58 -11.23 -5.39
N TYR A 32 -0.35 -11.48 -4.10
CA TYR A 32 0.60 -10.72 -3.30
C TYR A 32 1.69 -11.67 -2.81
N SER A 33 2.92 -11.45 -3.26
CA SER A 33 4.10 -12.20 -2.86
C SER A 33 4.72 -11.56 -1.63
N ILE A 34 4.90 -12.32 -0.56
CA ILE A 34 5.48 -11.86 0.70
C ILE A 34 6.86 -12.50 0.87
N TRP A 35 7.85 -11.64 1.12
CA TRP A 35 9.27 -11.99 1.26
C TRP A 35 9.73 -11.92 2.72
N ASP A 36 10.82 -12.62 3.04
CA ASP A 36 11.39 -12.68 4.39
C ASP A 36 11.87 -11.30 4.90
N ASP A 37 12.22 -10.39 3.99
CA ASP A 37 12.57 -9.00 4.29
C ASP A 37 11.33 -8.10 4.52
N ASN A 38 10.14 -8.69 4.65
CA ASN A 38 8.84 -8.02 4.76
C ASN A 38 8.45 -7.18 3.54
N LYS A 39 9.08 -7.43 2.38
CA LYS A 39 8.60 -6.87 1.11
C LYS A 39 7.35 -7.61 0.65
N VAL A 40 6.39 -6.84 0.15
CA VAL A 40 5.13 -7.29 -0.45
C VAL A 40 5.04 -6.75 -1.87
N GLU A 41 4.83 -7.65 -2.81
CA GLU A 41 4.74 -7.30 -4.23
C GLU A 41 3.44 -7.79 -4.85
N ARG A 42 2.72 -6.89 -5.52
CA ARG A 42 1.46 -7.18 -6.18
C ARG A 42 1.72 -7.65 -7.60
N ASN A 43 1.18 -8.82 -7.95
CA ASN A 43 1.35 -9.48 -9.23
C ASN A 43 -0.02 -9.79 -9.85
N THR A 44 -0.13 -9.66 -11.17
CA THR A 44 -1.31 -10.11 -11.94
C THR A 44 -1.06 -11.41 -12.70
N ASP A 45 0.21 -11.80 -12.81
CA ASP A 45 0.64 -13.07 -13.39
C ASP A 45 1.13 -14.00 -12.28
N ILE A 46 0.66 -15.25 -12.31
CA ILE A 46 1.07 -16.27 -11.35
C ILE A 46 2.56 -16.61 -11.47
N ILE A 47 3.14 -16.54 -12.67
CA ILE A 47 4.55 -16.83 -12.89
C ILE A 47 5.42 -15.80 -12.18
N GLN A 48 5.07 -14.51 -12.29
CA GLN A 48 5.74 -13.43 -11.56
C GLN A 48 5.51 -13.56 -10.06
N ALA A 49 4.31 -13.96 -9.63
CA ALA A 49 4.01 -14.14 -8.21
C ALA A 49 4.85 -15.25 -7.54
N VAL A 50 5.17 -16.33 -8.26
CA VAL A 50 5.97 -17.46 -7.73
C VAL A 50 7.46 -17.35 -8.04
N VAL A 51 7.88 -16.41 -8.88
CA VAL A 51 9.28 -16.28 -9.31
C VAL A 51 10.15 -16.03 -8.09
N CYS A 52 11.36 -16.60 -8.08
CA CYS A 52 12.30 -16.51 -6.95
C CYS A 52 11.78 -17.11 -5.63
N SER A 53 10.64 -17.83 -5.65
CA SER A 53 10.09 -18.62 -4.54
C SER A 53 9.85 -17.85 -3.24
N PRO A 54 8.96 -16.83 -3.22
CA PRO A 54 8.62 -16.11 -2.00
C PRO A 54 8.04 -17.07 -0.94
N PRO A 55 8.34 -16.87 0.35
CA PRO A 55 7.79 -17.67 1.46
C PRO A 55 6.28 -17.86 1.38
N TYR A 56 5.54 -16.79 1.11
CA TYR A 56 4.08 -16.83 1.05
C TYR A 56 3.54 -16.12 -0.18
N ILE A 57 2.42 -16.64 -0.70
CA ILE A 57 1.61 -15.95 -1.70
C ILE A 57 0.18 -15.90 -1.21
N ILE A 58 -0.39 -14.69 -1.22
CA ILE A 58 -1.81 -14.46 -0.98
C ILE A 58 -2.51 -14.33 -2.32
N CYS A 59 -3.55 -15.13 -2.52
CA CYS A 59 -4.29 -15.22 -3.77
C CYS A 59 -5.64 -14.55 -3.64
N PHE A 60 -5.96 -13.63 -4.54
CA PHE A 60 -7.24 -12.93 -4.63
C PHE A 60 -7.87 -13.08 -6.01
N ILE A 61 -9.17 -12.83 -6.09
CA ILE A 61 -9.88 -12.58 -7.34
C ILE A 61 -10.56 -11.22 -7.30
N LYS A 62 -10.43 -10.46 -8.39
CA LYS A 62 -11.24 -9.26 -8.61
C LYS A 62 -12.63 -9.64 -9.05
N VAL A 63 -13.62 -9.23 -8.28
CA VAL A 63 -15.04 -9.45 -8.55
C VAL A 63 -15.69 -8.10 -8.84
N PRO A 64 -16.37 -7.92 -9.98
CA PRO A 64 -17.12 -6.69 -10.24
C PRO A 64 -18.32 -6.59 -9.31
N TYR A 65 -18.47 -5.42 -8.70
CA TYR A 65 -19.59 -5.02 -7.88
C TYR A 65 -20.25 -3.80 -8.54
N ASN A 66 -21.47 -3.99 -9.04
CA ASN A 66 -22.25 -2.91 -9.61
C ASN A 66 -22.86 -2.08 -8.48
N ASN A 67 -22.39 -0.84 -8.35
CA ASN A 67 -23.15 0.12 -7.57
C ASN A 67 -24.33 0.60 -8.43
N HIS A 68 -25.48 0.93 -7.84
CA HIS A 68 -26.74 1.27 -8.55
C HIS A 68 -26.68 2.53 -9.44
N TYR A 69 -25.50 3.13 -9.60
CA TYR A 69 -25.23 4.35 -10.36
C TYR A 69 -24.40 4.13 -11.64
N GLY A 70 -24.34 2.90 -12.16
CA GLY A 70 -23.74 2.59 -13.47
C GLY A 70 -22.20 2.45 -13.48
N ASN A 71 -21.53 2.73 -12.37
CA ASN A 71 -20.09 2.48 -12.22
C ASN A 71 -19.83 1.05 -11.74
N VAL A 72 -19.00 0.32 -12.49
CA VAL A 72 -18.49 -0.99 -12.09
C VAL A 72 -17.29 -0.77 -11.17
N TYR A 73 -17.44 -1.10 -9.90
CA TYR A 73 -16.32 -1.20 -8.97
C TYR A 73 -15.83 -2.64 -8.94
N HIS A 74 -14.60 -2.87 -8.50
CA HIS A 74 -14.10 -4.21 -8.27
C HIS A 74 -13.78 -4.38 -6.79
N ILE A 75 -14.07 -5.51 -6.19
CA ILE A 75 -13.54 -5.87 -4.88
C ILE A 75 -12.53 -7.00 -5.08
N GLU A 76 -11.45 -7.00 -4.31
CA GLU A 76 -10.51 -8.12 -4.29
C GLU A 76 -10.92 -9.06 -3.14
N GLU A 77 -11.39 -10.25 -3.50
CA GLU A 77 -11.81 -11.27 -2.54
C GLU A 77 -10.70 -12.30 -2.35
N LEU A 78 -10.37 -12.60 -1.09
CA LEU A 78 -9.37 -13.60 -0.74
C LEU A 78 -9.82 -14.99 -1.19
N VAL A 79 -8.94 -15.70 -1.87
CA VAL A 79 -9.13 -17.10 -2.28
C VAL A 79 -8.36 -18.04 -1.37
N ALA A 80 -7.07 -17.77 -1.15
CA ALA A 80 -6.19 -18.67 -0.42
C ALA A 80 -4.92 -17.96 0.06
N PHE A 81 -4.37 -18.49 1.14
CA PHE A 81 -2.95 -18.33 1.49
C PHE A 81 -2.19 -19.57 1.03
N THR A 82 -0.97 -19.39 0.53
CA THR A 82 -0.12 -20.51 0.13
C THR A 82 1.31 -20.35 0.61
N ASP A 83 1.92 -21.44 1.06
CA ASP A 83 3.34 -21.50 1.42
C ASP A 83 4.26 -21.62 0.19
N LYS A 84 5.56 -21.75 0.43
CA LYS A 84 6.60 -21.84 -0.61
C LYS A 84 6.50 -23.13 -1.43
N GLU A 85 5.94 -24.19 -0.87
CA GLU A 85 5.66 -25.45 -1.55
C GLU A 85 4.38 -25.39 -2.41
N GLY A 86 3.49 -24.43 -2.13
CA GLY A 86 2.20 -24.29 -2.77
C GLY A 86 1.10 -25.13 -2.10
N ASN A 87 1.27 -25.45 -0.82
CA ASN A 87 0.21 -25.97 0.03
C ASN A 87 -0.73 -24.83 0.43
N LEU A 88 -1.99 -25.17 0.65
CA LEU A 88 -2.99 -24.25 1.17
C LEU A 88 -2.79 -24.05 2.67
N LEU A 89 -2.92 -22.80 3.11
CA LEU A 89 -2.91 -22.43 4.50
C LEU A 89 -4.27 -21.82 4.87
N ASP A 90 -4.81 -22.22 6.01
CA ASP A 90 -6.04 -21.62 6.56
C ASP A 90 -5.79 -20.19 7.09
N PHE A 91 -4.55 -19.91 7.48
CA PHE A 91 -4.10 -18.61 7.98
C PHE A 91 -2.61 -18.40 7.70
N LEU A 92 -2.18 -17.15 7.70
CA LEU A 92 -0.76 -16.81 7.77
C LEU A 92 -0.36 -16.64 9.23
N ALA A 93 0.53 -17.49 9.72
CA ALA A 93 1.08 -17.37 11.06
C ALA A 93 2.15 -16.27 11.08
N LEU A 94 2.00 -15.32 11.99
CA LEU A 94 3.09 -14.52 12.54
C LEU A 94 3.57 -15.19 13.84
N ASN A 95 4.34 -14.50 14.68
CA ASN A 95 4.83 -15.10 15.93
C ASN A 95 3.72 -15.19 17.00
N ASN A 96 2.92 -14.13 17.12
CA ASN A 96 1.91 -13.95 18.16
C ASN A 96 0.48 -13.90 17.62
N TRP A 97 0.33 -13.74 16.30
CA TRP A 97 -0.96 -13.54 15.64
C TRP A 97 -1.11 -14.45 14.42
N LYS A 98 -2.34 -14.81 14.10
CA LYS A 98 -2.67 -15.50 12.85
C LYS A 98 -3.58 -14.62 12.00
N ILE A 99 -3.20 -14.39 10.75
CA ILE A 99 -4.00 -13.62 9.80
C ILE A 99 -4.91 -14.56 9.04
N THR A 100 -6.22 -14.37 9.17
CA THR A 100 -7.24 -15.27 8.60
C THR A 100 -7.93 -14.67 7.39
N SER A 101 -7.97 -13.34 7.26
CA SER A 101 -8.56 -12.72 6.08
C SER A 101 -8.05 -11.29 5.85
N PHE A 102 -8.13 -10.85 4.59
CA PHE A 102 -7.91 -9.48 4.17
C PHE A 102 -9.14 -8.97 3.42
N GLY A 103 -9.60 -7.78 3.78
CA GLY A 103 -10.55 -6.99 3.01
C GLY A 103 -9.80 -5.92 2.22
N ILE A 104 -9.99 -5.92 0.90
CA ILE A 104 -9.37 -4.97 -0.02
C ILE A 104 -10.46 -4.28 -0.83
N ASP A 105 -10.41 -2.95 -0.90
CA ASP A 105 -11.35 -2.15 -1.66
C ASP A 105 -10.99 -2.07 -3.16
N SER A 106 -11.81 -1.35 -3.93
CA SER A 106 -11.65 -1.19 -5.37
C SER A 106 -10.42 -0.43 -5.81
N GLU A 107 -9.83 0.33 -4.91
CA GLU A 107 -8.62 1.11 -5.16
C GLU A 107 -7.36 0.35 -4.72
N GLY A 108 -7.51 -0.90 -4.23
CA GLY A 108 -6.41 -1.74 -3.78
C GLY A 108 -5.91 -1.38 -2.39
N TYR A 109 -6.69 -0.67 -1.59
CA TYR A 109 -6.37 -0.40 -0.20
C TYR A 109 -6.99 -1.44 0.75
N ILE A 110 -6.27 -1.72 1.84
CA ILE A 110 -6.79 -2.58 2.90
C ILE A 110 -7.88 -1.83 3.68
N ASN A 111 -9.08 -2.39 3.72
CA ASN A 111 -10.22 -1.87 4.48
C ASN A 111 -10.56 -2.71 5.72
N GLY A 112 -9.91 -3.86 5.89
CA GLY A 112 -9.98 -4.66 7.10
C GLY A 112 -9.03 -5.86 7.06
N VAL A 113 -8.56 -6.31 8.22
CA VAL A 113 -7.80 -7.56 8.37
C VAL A 113 -8.33 -8.31 9.57
N SER A 114 -8.66 -9.58 9.37
CA SER A 114 -9.05 -10.48 10.47
C SER A 114 -7.80 -11.12 11.07
N LEU A 115 -7.67 -10.95 12.37
CA LEU A 115 -6.58 -11.48 13.18
C LEU A 115 -7.16 -12.38 14.27
N LEU A 116 -6.47 -13.48 14.51
CA LEU A 116 -6.72 -14.38 15.63
C LEU A 116 -5.53 -14.27 16.58
N SER A 117 -5.79 -13.93 17.86
CA SER A 117 -4.77 -13.99 18.91
C SER A 117 -4.42 -15.45 19.25
N ASN A 118 -3.34 -15.65 19.99
CA ASN A 118 -3.00 -16.97 20.55
C ASN A 118 -4.09 -17.53 21.49
N ASP A 119 -4.91 -16.67 22.08
CA ASP A 119 -6.09 -17.06 22.89
C ASP A 119 -7.35 -17.33 22.04
N ASP A 120 -7.19 -17.50 20.73
CA ASP A 120 -8.24 -17.70 19.74
C ASP A 120 -9.33 -16.61 19.73
N VAL A 121 -8.99 -15.39 20.17
CA VAL A 121 -9.88 -14.23 20.07
C VAL A 121 -9.76 -13.64 18.67
N ASN A 122 -10.81 -13.81 17.87
CA ASN A 122 -10.90 -13.23 16.54
C ASN A 122 -11.33 -11.76 16.63
N PHE A 123 -10.60 -10.88 15.96
CA PHE A 123 -10.95 -9.48 15.84
C PHE A 123 -10.55 -8.95 14.47
N ILE A 124 -11.15 -7.82 14.09
CA ILE A 124 -10.89 -7.19 12.81
C ILE A 124 -10.23 -5.83 13.07
N LEU A 125 -9.03 -5.64 12.54
CA LEU A 125 -8.40 -4.33 12.42
C LEU A 125 -9.02 -3.63 11.21
N LYS A 126 -9.62 -2.46 11.44
CA LYS A 126 -10.21 -1.65 10.37
C LYS A 126 -9.77 -0.21 10.54
N PRO A 127 -9.31 0.47 9.47
CA PRO A 127 -9.03 1.89 9.56
C PRO A 127 -10.29 2.66 9.96
N SER A 128 -10.13 3.57 10.93
CA SER A 128 -11.22 4.35 11.51
C SER A 128 -11.88 5.33 10.53
N ASN A 129 -11.23 5.66 9.41
CA ASN A 129 -11.82 6.41 8.29
C ASN A 129 -11.17 6.07 6.94
N SER A 130 -11.83 6.43 5.83
CA SER A 130 -11.34 6.17 4.46
C SER A 130 -10.00 6.86 4.15
N LYS A 131 -9.71 7.99 4.78
CA LYS A 131 -8.44 8.73 4.61
C LYS A 131 -7.24 8.08 5.30
N SER A 132 -7.46 7.05 6.11
CA SER A 132 -6.41 6.34 6.85
C SER A 132 -6.14 4.95 6.30
N ARG A 133 -6.63 4.68 5.09
CA ARG A 133 -6.40 3.42 4.38
C ARG A 133 -4.94 3.30 3.94
N LEU A 134 -4.41 2.08 4.03
CA LEU A 134 -3.02 1.77 3.71
C LEU A 134 -2.96 0.81 2.51
N LYS A 135 -1.96 1.00 1.65
CA LYS A 135 -1.61 -0.01 0.65
C LYS A 135 -1.07 -1.25 1.34
N PHE A 136 -1.16 -2.41 0.67
CA PHE A 136 -0.79 -3.70 1.25
C PHE A 136 0.59 -3.69 1.92
N GLN A 137 1.64 -3.16 1.27
CA GLN A 137 3.00 -3.07 1.85
C GLN A 137 3.03 -2.38 3.22
N HIS A 138 2.39 -1.21 3.34
CA HIS A 138 2.40 -0.44 4.59
C HIS A 138 1.55 -1.12 5.67
N HIS A 139 0.46 -1.76 5.26
CA HIS A 139 -0.36 -2.53 6.17
C HIS A 139 0.38 -3.78 6.68
N TRP A 140 1.15 -4.44 5.81
CA TRP A 140 1.99 -5.57 6.19
C TRP A 140 3.04 -5.16 7.22
N GLN A 141 3.74 -4.03 7.01
CA GLN A 141 4.68 -3.47 7.98
C GLN A 141 4.01 -3.21 9.34
N MET A 142 2.82 -2.61 9.33
CA MET A 142 2.03 -2.39 10.55
C MET A 142 1.71 -3.72 11.25
N LEU A 143 1.32 -4.78 10.52
CA LEU A 143 1.04 -6.10 11.10
C LEU A 143 2.29 -6.73 11.74
N ILE A 144 3.45 -6.59 11.11
CA ILE A 144 4.73 -7.06 11.67
C ILE A 144 5.10 -6.28 12.93
N GLU A 145 4.84 -4.97 12.97
CA GLU A 145 5.07 -4.17 14.18
C GLU A 145 4.08 -4.51 15.29
N ILE A 146 2.81 -4.75 14.98
CA ILE A 146 1.81 -5.24 15.94
C ILE A 146 2.24 -6.60 16.49
N ASP A 147 2.71 -7.50 15.64
CA ASP A 147 3.20 -8.82 16.07
C ASP A 147 4.36 -8.73 17.06
N LYS A 148 5.25 -7.76 16.87
CA LYS A 148 6.40 -7.53 17.75
C LYS A 148 6.05 -6.83 19.07
N ASN A 149 5.08 -5.92 19.05
CA ASN A 149 4.85 -4.98 20.15
C ASN A 149 3.52 -5.16 20.89
N CYS A 150 2.61 -5.98 20.38
CA CYS A 150 1.27 -6.14 20.95
C CYS A 150 0.97 -7.61 21.23
N ASN A 151 0.41 -7.87 22.41
CA ASN A 151 -0.04 -9.19 22.84
C ASN A 151 -1.57 -9.28 22.91
N THR A 152 -2.27 -8.13 23.01
CA THR A 152 -3.73 -8.10 23.14
C THR A 152 -4.42 -7.40 21.95
N PRO A 153 -5.68 -7.78 21.64
CA PRO A 153 -6.43 -7.11 20.57
C PRO A 153 -6.64 -5.60 20.80
N ILE A 154 -6.65 -5.17 22.06
CA ILE A 154 -6.79 -3.76 22.44
C ILE A 154 -5.49 -3.00 22.11
N GLU A 155 -4.33 -3.56 22.48
CA GLU A 155 -3.03 -3.00 22.11
C GLU A 155 -2.87 -2.91 20.59
N ALA A 156 -3.23 -3.96 19.86
CA ALA A 156 -3.16 -3.97 18.40
C ALA A 156 -3.99 -2.85 17.75
N LYS A 157 -5.19 -2.57 18.28
CA LYS A 157 -6.04 -1.45 17.82
C LYS A 157 -5.41 -0.09 18.13
N LEU A 158 -4.92 0.10 19.36
CA LEU A 158 -4.23 1.33 19.74
C LEU A 158 -2.98 1.56 18.88
N TYR A 159 -2.25 0.50 18.59
CA TYR A 159 -1.07 0.54 17.74
C TYR A 159 -1.42 0.90 16.29
N GLN A 160 -2.52 0.36 15.75
CA GLN A 160 -3.00 0.75 14.42
C GLN A 160 -3.24 2.27 14.34
N ASP A 161 -3.93 2.86 15.32
CA ASP A 161 -4.19 4.30 15.36
C ASP A 161 -2.90 5.12 15.52
N PHE A 162 -1.96 4.65 16.36
CA PHE A 162 -0.63 5.25 16.50
C PHE A 162 0.14 5.21 15.17
N PHE A 163 0.21 4.06 14.51
CA PHE A 163 0.94 3.86 13.25
C PHE A 163 0.39 4.75 12.12
N ILE A 164 -0.94 4.86 12.02
CA ILE A 164 -1.61 5.77 11.07
C ILE A 164 -1.23 7.23 11.36
N THR A 165 -1.19 7.62 12.63
CA THR A 165 -0.85 9.00 13.04
C THR A 165 0.62 9.31 12.76
N LYS A 166 1.52 8.41 13.13
CA LYS A 166 2.96 8.50 12.85
C LYS A 166 3.22 8.68 11.35
N ASN A 167 2.64 7.84 10.50
CA ASN A 167 2.80 7.97 9.05
C ASN A 167 2.29 9.30 8.48
N LYS A 168 1.26 9.90 9.09
CA LYS A 168 0.78 11.23 8.69
C LYS A 168 1.76 12.33 9.08
N LEU A 169 2.37 12.22 10.26
CA LEU A 169 3.40 13.14 10.75
C LEU A 169 4.67 13.04 9.90
N ASP A 170 5.18 11.84 9.62
CA ASP A 170 6.38 11.64 8.80
C ASP A 170 6.21 12.26 7.39
N LYS A 171 5.01 12.10 6.79
CA LYS A 171 4.68 12.74 5.51
C LYS A 171 4.61 14.27 5.60
N ALA A 172 4.09 14.80 6.71
CA ALA A 172 4.05 16.23 6.94
C ALA A 172 5.45 16.81 7.13
N GLU A 173 6.33 16.12 7.85
CA GLU A 173 7.73 16.52 8.07
C GLU A 173 8.53 16.52 6.76
N LEU A 174 8.37 15.49 5.92
CA LEU A 174 8.94 15.47 4.57
C LEU A 174 8.46 16.66 3.73
N SER A 175 7.15 16.92 3.74
CA SER A 175 6.57 18.07 3.03
C SER A 175 7.10 19.41 3.53
N ILE A 176 7.27 19.58 4.85
CA ILE A 176 7.88 20.78 5.44
C ILE A 176 9.33 20.92 4.98
N THR A 177 10.08 19.82 4.92
CA THR A 177 11.47 19.82 4.46
C THR A 177 11.55 20.25 2.98
N ASP A 178 10.70 19.68 2.12
CA ASP A 178 10.60 20.07 0.71
C ASP A 178 10.24 21.56 0.55
N PHE A 179 9.29 22.06 1.36
CA PHE A 179 8.92 23.47 1.34
C PHE A 179 10.05 24.39 1.80
N LYS A 180 10.84 23.98 2.79
CA LYS A 180 12.03 24.73 3.21
C LYS A 180 13.07 24.80 2.10
N GLU A 181 13.39 23.67 1.46
CA GLU A 181 14.31 23.66 0.32
C GLU A 181 13.83 24.55 -0.85
N GLN A 182 12.51 24.59 -1.09
CA GLN A 182 11.94 25.48 -2.09
C GLN A 182 12.01 26.96 -1.71
N LEU A 183 11.86 27.29 -0.42
CA LEU A 183 12.03 28.66 0.09
C LEU A 183 13.48 29.10 -0.04
N ASP A 184 14.44 28.28 0.39
CA ASP A 184 15.87 28.60 0.30
C ASP A 184 16.30 28.86 -1.16
N ARG A 185 15.80 28.05 -2.12
CA ARG A 185 16.04 28.29 -3.55
C ARG A 185 15.43 29.59 -4.06
N LYS A 186 14.27 30.01 -3.52
CA LYS A 186 13.64 31.29 -3.90
C LYS A 186 14.42 32.47 -3.35
N ASP A 187 14.91 32.38 -2.12
CA ASP A 187 15.71 33.45 -1.50
C ASP A 187 17.06 33.63 -2.22
N ASP A 188 17.68 32.54 -2.67
CA ASP A 188 18.87 32.60 -3.53
C ASP A 188 18.58 33.30 -4.87
N ILE A 189 17.46 32.95 -5.53
CA ILE A 189 17.03 33.63 -6.76
C ILE A 189 16.77 35.12 -6.53
N ILE A 190 16.11 35.48 -5.42
CA ILE A 190 15.85 36.89 -5.07
C ILE A 190 17.18 37.62 -4.91
N SER A 191 18.14 37.04 -4.18
CA SER A 191 19.47 37.62 -3.98
C SER A 191 20.20 37.84 -5.32
N GLN A 192 20.14 36.87 -6.24
CA GLN A 192 20.70 37.01 -7.58
C GLN A 192 20.02 38.11 -8.40
N TYR A 193 18.70 38.27 -8.27
CA TYR A 193 17.96 39.37 -8.91
C TYR A 193 18.36 40.74 -8.34
N GLU A 194 18.53 40.85 -7.04
CA GLU A 194 18.96 42.09 -6.37
C GLU A 194 20.37 42.50 -6.83
N GLU A 195 21.33 41.57 -6.88
CA GLU A 195 22.67 41.84 -7.43
C GLU A 195 22.62 42.27 -8.91
N LEU A 196 21.73 41.65 -9.70
CA LEU A 196 21.57 42.00 -11.11
C LEU A 196 21.02 43.42 -11.27
N LEU A 197 20.03 43.79 -10.45
CA LEU A 197 19.44 45.13 -10.43
C LEU A 197 20.47 46.19 -10.03
N GLU A 198 21.31 45.90 -9.04
CA GLU A 198 22.39 46.79 -8.61
C GLU A 198 23.41 47.01 -9.75
N LYS A 199 23.83 45.92 -10.42
CA LYS A 199 24.68 46.02 -11.62
C LYS A 199 24.03 46.82 -12.75
N PHE A 200 22.72 46.68 -12.97
CA PHE A 200 22.01 47.48 -13.95
C PHE A 200 22.01 48.97 -13.58
N GLN A 201 21.79 49.31 -12.31
CA GLN A 201 21.86 50.70 -11.84
C GLN A 201 23.26 51.29 -12.06
N GLU A 202 24.33 50.58 -11.71
CA GLU A 202 25.69 51.06 -11.96
C GLU A 202 25.97 51.33 -13.45
N ILE A 203 25.48 50.46 -14.34
CA ILE A 203 25.64 50.62 -15.79
C ILE A 203 24.88 51.87 -16.27
N VAL A 204 23.65 52.06 -15.80
CA VAL A 204 22.83 53.24 -16.16
C VAL A 204 23.52 54.52 -15.70
N GLU A 205 23.95 54.60 -14.44
CA GLU A 205 24.64 55.78 -13.90
C GLU A 205 25.94 56.11 -14.64
N LYS A 206 26.74 55.09 -15.01
CA LYS A 206 27.94 55.26 -15.85
C LYS A 206 27.63 55.76 -17.25
N SER A 207 26.53 55.28 -17.86
CA SER A 207 26.14 55.71 -19.21
C SER A 207 25.66 57.17 -19.25
N GLU A 208 24.98 57.64 -18.19
CA GLU A 208 24.54 59.02 -18.07
C GLU A 208 25.69 60.01 -17.80
N THR A 209 26.75 59.57 -17.13
CA THR A 209 27.96 60.39 -16.92
C THR A 209 28.76 60.55 -18.21
N ILE A 210 28.84 59.49 -19.03
CA ILE A 210 29.52 59.55 -20.34
C ILE A 210 28.77 60.49 -21.31
N SER A 211 27.43 60.52 -21.26
CA SER A 211 26.63 61.36 -22.17
C SER A 211 26.61 62.86 -21.81
N LYS A 212 27.19 63.26 -20.68
CA LYS A 212 27.29 64.65 -20.19
C LYS A 212 28.70 65.27 -20.32
N THR A 213 29.65 64.53 -20.89
CA THR A 213 31.03 64.99 -21.17
C THR A 213 31.20 65.18 -22.67
#